data_AF-D7NF40-F1
#
_entry.id   AF-D7NF40-F1
#
_cell.length_a   1.000
_cell.length_b   1.000
_cell.length_c   1.000
_cell.angle_alpha   90.00
_cell.angle_beta   90.00
_cell.angle_gamma   90.00
#
_symmetry.space_group_name_H-M   'P 1'
#
loop_
_entity.id
_entity.type
_entity.pdbx_description
1 polymer ?
#
loop_
_entity_poly.entity_id
_entity_poly.type
_entity_poly.pdbx_seq_one_letter_code
_entity_poly.pdbx_strand_id
1 'polypeptide(L)'
;MEVSMVTISQPMMTMLMQSNMTGDCRIVMRMIGTKQMNRIKERSELKIMMNKNLFFTACLFASGLLVGCSSESTGSENGGSKKETEHLAVFSTEDAVVSAKPTITRTTGVYNGHAIDFSWTPSDKLWIHDGMSLIKNTSDNITGVQASAKFYYDRTFNKLSYPVRFMGTDASAGDKVTIAANQTQAQPNNAAHIGKDGDCGTATATPVGGIYKFRLMHKAAYVTFTPWYGKEELASTVSVTAIKLTIDAASNAGKSIAGTFNFDDSGLGTLHSNGTNSITLELTNGFPVPKAADYTKNAATMVVCPGTYNKVTIAYTLKDTKTGVTGIVSQTFPTMTFNAGKNRPIGKNELGMNNYKPNYYQWDAGKPYWDGYTGTIPAVNGEGGNYKPASGSDRYMNANPNSFEGNNICKFAPNVNEATLYSFFGDSHWDGNMVWTMNGHLYQGGMWFLKLNKISSGGHSGFTHPVTNIHAWQNNYIPSNSNHYWNDWSETNVGTVNADAWTTDVKHTGEPANVDNYFFLPAMGYLKENGTLVLNDQDKYGYYGSYWTSNGVVVGIVQGLSLHFNDKKVGVNVDDRLWAYPIFDAVTYQLK
;
A
#
# COMPACT_ATOMS: atom_id res chain seq x y z
N MET A 1 -64.68 -3.36 -7.96
CA MET A 1 -65.17 -2.01 -7.61
C MET A 1 -63.99 -1.32 -6.96
N GLU A 2 -63.13 -0.70 -7.76
CA GLU A 2 -63.18 0.75 -8.09
C GLU A 2 -63.02 1.62 -6.84
N VAL A 3 -62.20 2.66 -6.76
CA VAL A 3 -61.29 3.33 -7.70
C VAL A 3 -60.34 4.19 -6.83
N SER A 4 -59.14 4.40 -7.35
CA SER A 4 -58.10 5.37 -6.98
C SER A 4 -58.57 6.75 -6.50
N MET A 5 -57.76 7.44 -5.68
CA MET A 5 -57.22 8.75 -6.07
C MET A 5 -56.01 9.20 -5.26
N VAL A 6 -55.06 9.74 -6.02
CA VAL A 6 -53.78 10.38 -5.67
C VAL A 6 -54.02 11.88 -5.50
N THR A 7 -53.30 12.53 -4.58
CA THR A 7 -53.14 13.99 -4.59
C THR A 7 -51.67 14.38 -4.35
N ILE A 8 -51.16 15.20 -5.26
CA ILE A 8 -49.86 15.89 -5.26
C ILE A 8 -50.14 17.37 -4.95
N SER A 9 -49.33 18.03 -4.12
CA SER A 9 -49.19 19.49 -4.16
C SER A 9 -47.76 19.96 -3.82
N GLN A 10 -47.27 20.89 -4.66
CA GLN A 10 -45.96 21.56 -4.69
C GLN A 10 -45.78 22.69 -3.62
N PRO A 11 -44.58 23.29 -3.49
CA PRO A 11 -44.20 24.16 -2.35
C PRO A 11 -44.36 25.68 -2.58
N MET A 12 -44.48 26.45 -1.48
CA MET A 12 -44.36 27.94 -1.38
C MET A 12 -42.89 28.30 -1.04
N MET A 13 -42.18 29.18 -1.76
CA MET A 13 -42.26 30.66 -1.93
C MET A 13 -41.36 31.45 -0.95
N THR A 14 -40.22 31.86 -1.52
CA THR A 14 -39.45 33.13 -1.43
C THR A 14 -39.72 34.13 -0.29
N MET A 15 -38.64 34.60 0.36
CA MET A 15 -38.61 35.88 1.06
C MET A 15 -37.37 36.70 0.65
N LEU A 16 -37.63 37.91 0.14
CA LEU A 16 -36.70 38.98 -0.21
C LEU A 16 -36.47 39.88 1.02
N MET A 17 -35.25 40.38 1.20
CA MET A 17 -35.00 41.66 1.88
C MET A 17 -33.80 42.38 1.27
N GLN A 18 -34.05 43.58 0.77
CA GLN A 18 -33.07 44.62 0.40
C GLN A 18 -33.18 45.76 1.42
N SER A 19 -32.06 46.34 1.81
CA SER A 19 -31.97 47.77 2.17
C SER A 19 -30.52 48.28 2.03
N ASN A 20 -30.38 49.33 1.22
CA ASN A 20 -29.16 50.10 0.93
C ASN A 20 -28.88 51.18 1.98
N MET A 21 -27.63 51.67 2.04
CA MET A 21 -27.18 53.09 2.05
C MET A 21 -25.64 53.13 2.28
N THR A 22 -24.80 53.35 1.25
CA THR A 22 -24.20 54.61 0.72
C THR A 22 -23.12 55.29 1.58
N GLY A 23 -21.92 55.44 1.00
CA GLY A 23 -20.83 56.31 1.47
C GLY A 23 -19.55 56.25 0.59
N ASP A 24 -19.36 57.28 -0.24
CA ASP A 24 -18.23 57.68 -1.12
C ASP A 24 -16.80 57.64 -0.49
N CYS A 25 -15.65 57.79 -1.15
CA CYS A 25 -15.10 57.70 -2.53
C CYS A 25 -13.65 58.27 -2.46
N ARG A 26 -12.76 57.91 -3.41
CA ARG A 26 -11.39 58.44 -3.72
C ARG A 26 -10.22 57.83 -2.90
N ILE A 27 -9.09 57.35 -3.44
CA ILE A 27 -8.18 57.75 -4.56
C ILE A 27 -7.30 56.51 -4.93
N VAL A 28 -7.27 55.99 -6.18
CA VAL A 28 -6.37 56.25 -7.35
C VAL A 28 -5.36 55.10 -7.65
N MET A 29 -5.35 54.71 -8.94
CA MET A 29 -4.28 54.12 -9.78
C MET A 29 -4.06 52.60 -9.92
N ARG A 30 -4.39 52.17 -11.16
CA ARG A 30 -3.55 51.48 -12.16
C ARG A 30 -3.43 49.94 -12.18
N MET A 31 -3.61 49.46 -13.41
CA MET A 31 -3.22 48.18 -14.03
C MET A 31 -4.12 46.96 -13.80
N ILE A 32 -5.15 46.87 -14.65
CA ILE A 32 -5.74 45.61 -15.08
C ILE A 32 -4.82 45.02 -16.16
N GLY A 33 -4.17 43.90 -15.84
CA GLY A 33 -3.27 43.19 -16.76
C GLY A 33 -3.26 41.69 -16.46
N THR A 34 -3.85 40.93 -17.39
CA THR A 34 -3.44 39.57 -17.82
C THR A 34 -3.31 38.45 -16.79
N LYS A 35 -4.34 37.61 -16.66
CA LYS A 35 -4.18 36.16 -16.42
C LYS A 35 -5.46 35.35 -16.75
N GLN A 36 -5.98 35.53 -17.96
CA GLN A 36 -7.03 34.66 -18.51
C GLN A 36 -6.82 34.34 -19.99
N MET A 37 -5.56 34.18 -20.38
CA MET A 37 -5.16 33.82 -21.74
C MET A 37 -3.89 32.96 -21.66
N ASN A 38 -4.05 31.70 -21.24
CA ASN A 38 -3.04 30.63 -21.37
C ASN A 38 -3.65 29.21 -21.23
N ARG A 39 -4.93 29.07 -21.56
CA ARG A 39 -5.52 27.79 -21.99
C ARG A 39 -6.12 28.07 -23.35
N ILE A 40 -5.86 27.22 -24.34
CA ILE A 40 -6.09 27.42 -25.79
C ILE A 40 -4.85 28.01 -26.51
N LYS A 41 -3.71 27.31 -26.44
CA LYS A 41 -2.69 27.36 -27.50
C LYS A 41 -1.77 26.13 -27.57
N GLU A 42 -2.31 24.94 -27.30
CA GLU A 42 -1.56 23.67 -27.45
C GLU A 42 -2.50 22.46 -27.65
N ARG A 43 -3.54 22.64 -28.47
CA ARG A 43 -4.40 21.55 -28.98
C ARG A 43 -4.82 21.87 -30.42
N SER A 44 -3.89 21.83 -31.38
CA SER A 44 -4.26 21.83 -32.82
C SER A 44 -3.10 21.56 -33.79
N GLU A 45 -2.11 20.72 -33.48
CA GLU A 45 -1.06 20.32 -34.45
C GLU A 45 -0.59 18.89 -34.16
N LEU A 46 -1.25 17.88 -34.76
CA LEU A 46 -0.72 16.54 -35.14
C LEU A 46 -1.89 15.60 -35.53
N LYS A 47 -2.62 16.01 -36.56
CA LYS A 47 -3.39 15.12 -37.42
C LYS A 47 -3.24 15.64 -38.85
N ILE A 48 -2.95 14.73 -39.77
CA ILE A 48 -2.88 14.89 -41.24
C ILE A 48 -1.49 15.29 -41.76
N MET A 49 -0.67 14.30 -42.07
CA MET A 49 0.11 14.29 -43.31
C MET A 49 0.06 12.89 -43.91
N MET A 50 -0.75 12.75 -44.96
CA MET A 50 -0.77 11.60 -45.85
C MET A 50 -0.66 12.14 -47.29
N ASN A 51 0.26 11.54 -48.03
CA ASN A 51 0.44 11.57 -49.49
C ASN A 51 0.78 12.90 -50.20
N LYS A 52 1.97 12.90 -50.82
CA LYS A 52 2.16 13.13 -52.26
C LYS A 52 3.63 12.88 -52.61
N ASN A 53 3.91 11.84 -53.41
CA ASN A 53 4.85 11.88 -54.53
C ASN A 53 4.74 10.59 -55.34
N LEU A 54 4.01 10.73 -56.45
CA LEU A 54 3.86 9.77 -57.54
C LEU A 54 4.74 10.30 -58.67
N PHE A 55 5.79 9.59 -59.06
CA PHE A 55 6.45 9.81 -60.35
C PHE A 55 6.41 8.52 -61.18
N PHE A 56 5.77 8.68 -62.33
CA PHE A 56 5.68 7.78 -63.46
C PHE A 56 7.08 7.50 -64.05
N THR A 57 7.39 6.23 -64.29
CA THR A 57 8.13 5.81 -65.50
C THR A 57 7.56 4.47 -65.96
N ALA A 58 6.86 4.50 -67.09
CA ALA A 58 6.46 3.34 -67.85
C ALA A 58 7.47 3.15 -68.99
N CYS A 59 7.93 1.91 -69.22
CA CYS A 59 8.42 1.46 -70.52
C CYS A 59 7.97 0.01 -70.76
N LEU A 60 7.63 -0.24 -72.02
CA LEU A 60 6.77 -1.29 -72.56
C LEU A 60 7.43 -2.68 -72.74
N PHE A 61 6.56 -3.70 -72.68
CA PHE A 61 6.44 -4.93 -73.48
C PHE A 61 7.67 -5.79 -73.85
N ALA A 62 7.58 -7.09 -73.54
CA ALA A 62 7.32 -8.15 -74.54
C ALA A 62 7.09 -9.53 -73.88
N SER A 63 6.08 -10.25 -74.37
CA SER A 63 5.71 -11.62 -73.98
C SER A 63 6.63 -12.68 -74.57
N GLY A 64 6.76 -13.82 -73.89
CA GLY A 64 7.33 -15.06 -74.44
C GLY A 64 7.05 -16.25 -73.54
N LEU A 65 6.03 -17.04 -73.86
CA LEU A 65 5.79 -18.37 -73.32
C LEU A 65 6.78 -19.36 -73.97
N LEU A 66 7.50 -20.15 -73.18
CA LEU A 66 7.90 -21.51 -73.55
C LEU A 66 7.97 -22.41 -72.30
N VAL A 67 7.38 -23.60 -72.47
CA VAL A 67 7.42 -24.76 -71.58
C VAL A 67 8.80 -25.41 -71.64
N GLY A 68 9.32 -25.92 -70.51
CA GLY A 68 10.52 -26.78 -70.49
C GLY A 68 10.80 -27.40 -69.12
N CYS A 69 10.55 -28.70 -68.99
CA CYS A 69 11.11 -29.56 -67.95
C CYS A 69 12.64 -29.67 -68.11
N SER A 70 13.41 -29.47 -67.05
CA SER A 70 14.37 -30.46 -66.48
C SER A 70 15.42 -29.79 -65.58
N SER A 71 15.64 -30.44 -64.44
CA SER A 71 16.78 -30.44 -63.49
C SER A 71 18.03 -29.56 -63.72
N GLU A 72 18.50 -29.05 -62.56
CA GLU A 72 19.89 -28.77 -62.15
C GLU A 72 20.64 -27.57 -62.76
N SER A 73 20.74 -26.47 -62.00
CA SER A 73 21.90 -26.15 -61.14
C SER A 73 22.07 -24.64 -60.92
N THR A 74 22.30 -24.29 -59.65
CA THR A 74 23.06 -23.15 -59.13
C THR A 74 22.80 -21.75 -59.70
N GLY A 75 21.99 -20.97 -58.98
CA GLY A 75 22.00 -19.51 -58.99
C GLY A 75 21.86 -19.01 -57.55
N SER A 76 22.94 -18.47 -56.99
CA SER A 76 22.96 -17.95 -55.62
C SER A 76 22.29 -16.57 -55.56
N GLU A 77 21.21 -16.44 -54.79
CA GLU A 77 20.82 -15.18 -54.15
C GLU A 77 21.10 -15.31 -52.66
N ASN A 78 22.34 -14.97 -52.28
CA ASN A 78 22.78 -14.88 -50.90
C ASN A 78 22.25 -13.58 -50.29
N GLY A 79 21.03 -13.63 -49.75
CA GLY A 79 20.50 -12.66 -48.79
C GLY A 79 20.20 -13.25 -47.41
N GLY A 80 20.37 -14.57 -47.24
CA GLY A 80 20.30 -15.21 -45.93
C GLY A 80 21.56 -14.88 -45.14
N SER A 81 21.41 -14.44 -43.90
CA SER A 81 22.57 -14.33 -42.99
C SER A 81 23.25 -15.70 -42.90
N LYS A 82 24.60 -15.79 -42.82
CA LYS A 82 25.35 -17.07 -42.75
C LYS A 82 24.76 -18.11 -41.79
N LYS A 83 24.10 -17.66 -40.70
CA LYS A 83 23.42 -18.51 -39.71
C LYS A 83 22.18 -19.24 -40.25
N GLU A 84 21.46 -18.68 -41.22
CA GLU A 84 20.24 -19.30 -41.76
C GLU A 84 20.56 -20.47 -42.71
N THR A 85 21.73 -20.47 -43.34
CA THR A 85 22.23 -21.58 -44.17
C THR A 85 22.78 -22.75 -43.38
N GLU A 86 23.09 -22.58 -42.08
CA GLU A 86 23.64 -23.63 -41.21
C GLU A 86 22.55 -24.50 -40.55
N HIS A 87 21.29 -24.04 -40.54
CA HIS A 87 20.18 -24.70 -39.86
C HIS A 87 19.09 -25.14 -40.85
N LEU A 88 18.44 -26.27 -40.57
CA LEU A 88 17.46 -26.88 -41.49
C LEU A 88 16.06 -26.28 -41.37
N ALA A 89 15.75 -25.58 -40.27
CA ALA A 89 14.48 -24.87 -40.10
C ALA A 89 14.61 -23.65 -39.19
N VAL A 90 13.78 -22.65 -39.48
CA VAL A 90 13.69 -21.40 -38.71
C VAL A 90 12.25 -21.19 -38.26
N PHE A 91 12.08 -20.95 -36.96
CA PHE A 91 10.83 -20.47 -36.37
C PHE A 91 11.02 -19.02 -35.93
N SER A 92 10.14 -18.13 -36.35
CA SER A 92 10.27 -16.70 -36.12
C SER A 92 8.96 -16.13 -35.60
N THR A 93 9.05 -15.22 -34.64
CA THR A 93 7.88 -14.41 -34.29
C THR A 93 7.40 -13.63 -35.50
N GLU A 94 6.08 -13.46 -35.64
CA GLU A 94 5.52 -12.54 -36.62
C GLU A 94 6.08 -11.13 -36.42
N ASP A 95 6.40 -10.45 -37.52
CA ASP A 95 6.84 -9.05 -37.48
C ASP A 95 5.68 -8.19 -36.98
N ALA A 96 5.95 -7.29 -36.02
CA ALA A 96 4.90 -6.47 -35.42
C ALA A 96 4.26 -5.57 -36.50
N VAL A 97 3.00 -5.84 -36.86
CA VAL A 97 2.22 -4.94 -37.71
C VAL A 97 1.98 -3.65 -36.91
N VAL A 98 2.47 -2.52 -37.44
CA VAL A 98 2.52 -1.20 -36.78
C VAL A 98 1.12 -0.60 -36.49
N SER A 99 0.00 -1.24 -36.81
CA SER A 99 -1.34 -0.60 -36.73
C SER A 99 -2.49 -1.34 -36.03
N ALA A 100 -2.22 -2.33 -35.19
CA ALA A 100 -3.26 -2.85 -34.29
C ALA A 100 -2.69 -3.11 -32.90
N LYS A 101 -3.41 -2.66 -31.85
CA LYS A 101 -3.09 -2.82 -30.41
C LYS A 101 -2.17 -4.02 -30.14
N PRO A 102 -0.97 -3.84 -29.55
CA PRO A 102 -0.04 -4.94 -29.38
C PRO A 102 -0.64 -5.92 -28.37
N THR A 103 -1.03 -7.07 -28.90
CA THR A 103 -1.21 -8.29 -28.12
C THR A 103 -0.08 -9.21 -28.62
N ILE A 104 0.54 -10.06 -27.79
CA ILE A 104 1.33 -11.28 -28.17
C ILE A 104 2.87 -11.14 -28.48
N THR A 105 3.67 -12.10 -27.90
CA THR A 105 5.01 -12.72 -28.16
C THR A 105 6.28 -12.36 -27.38
N ARG A 106 6.36 -12.46 -26.04
CA ARG A 106 7.54 -11.85 -25.40
C ARG A 106 7.73 -12.23 -23.89
N THR A 107 8.92 -12.20 -23.26
CA THR A 107 9.26 -12.94 -22.00
C THR A 107 9.70 -12.11 -20.77
N THR A 108 9.96 -10.81 -20.93
CA THR A 108 10.23 -9.82 -19.85
C THR A 108 9.30 -8.63 -19.94
N GLY A 109 8.75 -8.12 -18.83
CA GLY A 109 7.68 -7.12 -18.89
C GLY A 109 8.08 -5.71 -18.49
N VAL A 110 7.70 -4.68 -19.25
CA VAL A 110 7.65 -3.29 -18.75
C VAL A 110 6.20 -2.87 -18.57
N TYR A 111 5.82 -2.48 -17.35
CA TYR A 111 4.49 -1.96 -17.10
C TYR A 111 4.39 -0.49 -17.50
N ASN A 112 3.61 -0.19 -18.53
CA ASN A 112 3.47 1.16 -19.09
C ASN A 112 2.30 1.97 -18.47
N GLY A 113 1.73 1.51 -17.36
CA GLY A 113 0.57 2.12 -16.72
C GLY A 113 -0.77 1.48 -17.11
N HIS A 114 -0.82 0.69 -18.19
CA HIS A 114 -2.03 0.01 -18.65
C HIS A 114 -1.83 -1.46 -19.00
N ALA A 115 -0.66 -1.81 -19.55
CA ALA A 115 -0.32 -3.16 -19.98
C ALA A 115 1.13 -3.49 -19.62
N ILE A 116 1.45 -4.78 -19.69
CA ILE A 116 2.83 -5.26 -19.63
C ILE A 116 3.32 -5.40 -21.08
N ASP A 117 4.33 -4.63 -21.43
CA ASP A 117 5.05 -4.76 -22.68
C ASP A 117 6.10 -5.85 -22.51
N PHE A 118 5.78 -7.03 -22.99
CA PHE A 118 6.72 -8.13 -22.88
C PHE A 118 7.98 -7.89 -23.81
N SER A 119 9.12 -8.59 -23.67
CA SER A 119 10.20 -8.73 -24.69
C SER A 119 10.97 -10.05 -24.57
N TRP A 120 11.50 -10.63 -25.66
CA TRP A 120 12.40 -11.80 -25.60
C TRP A 120 13.73 -11.45 -24.96
N THR A 121 14.36 -12.41 -24.30
CA THR A 121 15.64 -12.27 -23.60
C THR A 121 16.57 -13.46 -23.78
N PRO A 122 17.88 -13.28 -23.57
CA PRO A 122 18.83 -14.37 -23.62
C PRO A 122 18.38 -15.54 -22.73
N SER A 123 18.66 -16.75 -23.18
CA SER A 123 18.21 -18.03 -22.57
C SER A 123 16.74 -18.39 -22.74
N ASP A 124 15.93 -17.58 -23.42
CA ASP A 124 14.63 -18.07 -23.85
C ASP A 124 14.77 -19.20 -24.87
N LYS A 125 13.94 -20.21 -24.72
CA LYS A 125 13.94 -21.40 -25.58
C LYS A 125 12.54 -21.66 -26.10
N LEU A 126 12.48 -22.28 -27.28
CA LEU A 126 11.23 -22.59 -27.96
C LEU A 126 11.17 -24.10 -28.24
N TRP A 127 10.03 -24.70 -27.92
CA TRP A 127 9.76 -26.12 -28.19
C TRP A 127 8.73 -26.27 -29.29
N ILE A 128 9.03 -27.12 -30.26
CA ILE A 128 8.10 -27.52 -31.30
C ILE A 128 7.58 -28.92 -30.97
N HIS A 129 6.26 -29.06 -30.90
CA HIS A 129 5.64 -30.37 -30.76
C HIS A 129 5.38 -30.94 -32.16
N ASP A 130 6.08 -31.99 -32.57
CA ASP A 130 5.93 -32.56 -33.92
C ASP A 130 4.81 -33.61 -34.02
N GLY A 131 4.07 -33.84 -32.93
CA GLY A 131 3.05 -34.87 -32.79
C GLY A 131 3.57 -36.18 -32.18
N MET A 132 4.88 -36.32 -31.98
CA MET A 132 5.49 -37.46 -31.26
C MET A 132 6.39 -36.99 -30.12
N SER A 133 7.11 -35.88 -30.30
CA SER A 133 8.13 -35.40 -29.38
C SER A 133 8.17 -33.87 -29.30
N LEU A 134 8.72 -33.38 -28.19
CA LEU A 134 8.99 -31.96 -27.96
C LEU A 134 10.44 -31.65 -28.31
N ILE A 135 10.63 -30.78 -29.29
CA ILE A 135 11.94 -30.47 -29.85
C ILE A 135 12.33 -29.06 -29.43
N LYS A 136 13.37 -28.94 -28.61
CA LYS A 136 13.97 -27.66 -28.24
C LYS A 136 14.80 -27.09 -29.40
N ASN A 137 14.85 -25.78 -29.56
CA ASN A 137 15.75 -25.13 -30.51
C ASN A 137 17.23 -25.40 -30.18
N THR A 138 18.06 -25.52 -31.22
CA THR A 138 19.52 -25.65 -31.07
C THR A 138 20.13 -24.30 -30.71
N SER A 139 19.73 -23.25 -31.42
CA SER A 139 20.26 -21.90 -31.26
C SER A 139 19.16 -20.86 -31.50
N ASP A 140 19.46 -19.60 -31.23
CA ASP A 140 18.57 -18.47 -31.42
C ASP A 140 19.38 -17.20 -31.78
N ASN A 141 18.70 -16.14 -32.18
CA ASN A 141 19.32 -14.85 -32.46
C ASN A 141 19.20 -13.84 -31.31
N ILE A 142 18.90 -14.31 -30.08
CA ILE A 142 18.60 -13.41 -28.97
C ILE A 142 19.90 -12.97 -28.30
N THR A 143 20.35 -11.76 -28.61
CA THR A 143 21.58 -11.18 -28.04
C THR A 143 21.32 -10.21 -26.89
N GLY A 144 20.05 -9.91 -26.61
CA GLY A 144 19.61 -8.97 -25.58
C GLY A 144 18.08 -8.91 -25.51
N VAL A 145 17.55 -7.86 -24.88
CA VAL A 145 16.10 -7.61 -24.83
C VAL A 145 15.63 -7.20 -26.23
N GLN A 146 14.74 -7.99 -26.85
CA GLN A 146 14.28 -7.72 -28.21
C GLN A 146 12.80 -8.06 -28.43
N ALA A 147 12.15 -7.34 -29.34
CA ALA A 147 10.72 -7.51 -29.62
C ALA A 147 10.40 -8.77 -30.43
N SER A 148 11.36 -9.28 -31.20
CA SER A 148 11.21 -10.41 -32.11
C SER A 148 12.38 -11.37 -31.95
N ALA A 149 12.15 -12.67 -32.16
CA ALA A 149 13.19 -13.68 -32.09
C ALA A 149 13.09 -14.68 -33.25
N LYS A 150 14.23 -15.24 -33.64
CA LYS A 150 14.38 -16.40 -34.51
C LYS A 150 15.00 -17.54 -33.72
N PHE A 151 14.41 -18.71 -33.84
CA PHE A 151 14.83 -19.95 -33.23
C PHE A 151 15.19 -20.94 -34.32
N TYR A 152 16.36 -21.55 -34.21
CA TYR A 152 16.93 -22.40 -35.26
C TYR A 152 17.00 -23.86 -34.81
N TYR A 153 16.82 -24.76 -35.78
CA TYR A 153 16.76 -26.20 -35.56
C TYR A 153 17.57 -26.96 -36.61
N ASP A 154 18.29 -27.99 -36.17
CA ASP A 154 19.10 -28.86 -37.04
C ASP A 154 18.32 -30.07 -37.57
N ARG A 155 17.00 -29.91 -37.76
CA ARG A 155 16.13 -30.93 -38.35
C ARG A 155 15.06 -30.29 -39.24
N THR A 156 14.54 -31.09 -40.16
CA THR A 156 13.48 -30.68 -41.08
C THR A 156 12.11 -30.72 -40.42
N PHE A 157 11.23 -29.82 -40.88
CA PHE A 157 9.82 -29.71 -40.50
C PHE A 157 8.99 -29.57 -41.78
N ASN A 158 8.07 -30.51 -42.01
CA ASN A 158 7.35 -30.70 -43.27
C ASN A 158 5.82 -30.55 -43.17
N LYS A 159 5.28 -30.36 -41.96
CA LYS A 159 3.83 -30.14 -41.78
C LYS A 159 3.47 -28.69 -42.04
N LEU A 160 2.23 -28.46 -42.47
CA LEU A 160 1.69 -27.12 -42.72
C LEU A 160 1.54 -26.28 -41.44
N SER A 161 1.58 -26.90 -40.26
CA SER A 161 1.57 -26.20 -39.00
C SER A 161 2.16 -27.04 -37.87
N TYR A 162 2.72 -26.37 -36.86
CA TYR A 162 3.19 -27.02 -35.64
C TYR A 162 2.72 -26.29 -34.38
N PRO A 163 2.30 -27.00 -33.33
CA PRO A 163 2.19 -26.43 -32.00
C PRO A 163 3.57 -25.98 -31.49
N VAL A 164 3.58 -24.82 -30.86
CA VAL A 164 4.74 -24.17 -30.28
C VAL A 164 4.50 -23.98 -28.80
N ARG A 165 5.53 -24.21 -27.98
CA ARG A 165 5.51 -23.96 -26.55
C ARG A 165 6.70 -23.12 -26.10
N PHE A 166 6.42 -22.23 -25.16
CA PHE A 166 7.38 -21.44 -24.39
C PHE A 166 7.12 -21.65 -22.90
N MET A 167 8.15 -22.04 -22.13
CA MET A 167 8.03 -22.41 -20.70
C MET A 167 8.69 -21.41 -19.74
N GLY A 168 9.05 -20.23 -20.22
CA GLY A 168 9.81 -19.27 -19.43
C GLY A 168 11.29 -19.30 -19.78
N THR A 169 12.00 -18.31 -19.26
CA THR A 169 13.44 -18.14 -19.40
C THR A 169 14.15 -19.25 -18.62
N ASP A 170 15.25 -19.77 -19.16
CA ASP A 170 16.05 -20.85 -18.55
C ASP A 170 15.32 -22.21 -18.40
N ALA A 171 14.15 -22.39 -19.04
CA ALA A 171 13.42 -23.65 -18.96
C ALA A 171 14.24 -24.83 -19.54
N SER A 172 14.31 -25.93 -18.78
CA SER A 172 15.02 -27.15 -19.18
C SER A 172 14.11 -28.22 -19.78
N ALA A 173 12.79 -28.11 -19.56
CA ALA A 173 11.78 -29.08 -19.97
C ALA A 173 10.65 -28.44 -20.79
N GLY A 174 10.09 -29.23 -21.72
CA GLY A 174 9.07 -28.81 -22.69
C GLY A 174 7.61 -29.11 -22.28
N ASP A 175 7.38 -29.49 -21.04
CA ASP A 175 6.11 -30.04 -20.57
C ASP A 175 5.72 -29.60 -19.14
N LYS A 176 6.49 -28.68 -18.55
CA LYS A 176 6.26 -28.17 -17.20
C LYS A 176 6.60 -26.69 -17.11
N VAL A 177 5.85 -25.97 -16.29
CA VAL A 177 6.10 -24.56 -15.95
C VAL A 177 6.01 -24.41 -14.44
N THR A 178 6.97 -23.71 -13.85
CA THR A 178 6.96 -23.37 -12.42
C THR A 178 6.57 -21.91 -12.27
N ILE A 179 5.43 -21.67 -11.61
CA ILE A 179 5.08 -20.35 -11.11
C ILE A 179 5.74 -20.21 -9.75
N ALA A 180 6.76 -19.36 -9.66
CA ALA A 180 7.60 -19.26 -8.48
C ALA A 180 6.83 -18.67 -7.28
N ALA A 181 6.95 -19.32 -6.13
CA ALA A 181 6.37 -18.85 -4.87
C ALA A 181 7.14 -17.64 -4.30
N ASN A 182 8.42 -17.52 -4.63
CA ASN A 182 9.27 -16.39 -4.29
C ASN A 182 9.74 -15.75 -5.59
N GLN A 183 9.37 -14.49 -5.79
CA GLN A 183 9.67 -13.69 -6.97
C GLN A 183 10.46 -12.45 -6.52
N THR A 184 11.25 -11.87 -7.41
CA THR A 184 12.05 -10.67 -7.07
C THR A 184 11.99 -9.66 -8.19
N GLN A 185 11.55 -8.44 -7.88
CA GLN A 185 11.60 -7.31 -8.82
C GLN A 185 12.71 -6.32 -8.41
N ALA A 186 13.59 -6.01 -9.35
CA ALA A 186 14.76 -5.17 -9.10
C ALA A 186 14.46 -3.67 -9.17
N GLN A 187 13.55 -3.25 -10.04
CA GLN A 187 13.26 -1.85 -10.31
C GLN A 187 11.75 -1.63 -10.47
N PRO A 188 11.19 -0.48 -10.06
CA PRO A 188 9.79 -0.15 -10.31
C PRO A 188 9.45 -0.30 -11.80
N ASN A 189 8.21 -0.68 -12.10
CA ASN A 189 7.64 -0.89 -13.45
C ASN A 189 8.41 -1.84 -14.39
N ASN A 190 9.51 -2.44 -13.95
CA ASN A 190 10.34 -3.33 -14.72
C ASN A 190 10.21 -4.76 -14.18
N ALA A 191 9.32 -5.52 -14.81
CA ALA A 191 9.02 -6.92 -14.54
C ALA A 191 9.93 -7.86 -15.36
N ALA A 192 11.24 -7.60 -15.43
CA ALA A 192 12.20 -8.44 -16.13
C ALA A 192 12.33 -9.87 -15.56
N HIS A 193 11.82 -10.13 -14.36
CA HIS A 193 11.86 -11.43 -13.70
C HIS A 193 10.78 -12.40 -14.17
N ILE A 194 9.71 -11.92 -14.84
CA ILE A 194 8.52 -12.75 -15.11
C ILE A 194 8.81 -14.00 -15.95
N GLY A 195 9.81 -13.93 -16.84
CA GLY A 195 10.29 -15.07 -17.61
C GLY A 195 10.76 -16.23 -16.73
N LYS A 196 11.45 -15.93 -15.62
CA LYS A 196 11.93 -16.91 -14.63
C LYS A 196 10.85 -17.36 -13.66
N ASP A 197 9.83 -16.53 -13.45
CA ASP A 197 8.81 -16.72 -12.43
C ASP A 197 7.55 -17.43 -12.94
N GLY A 198 7.57 -17.91 -14.18
CA GLY A 198 6.53 -18.77 -14.74
C GLY A 198 5.76 -18.17 -15.91
N ASP A 199 6.25 -17.09 -16.53
CA ASP A 199 5.75 -16.70 -17.85
C ASP A 199 5.87 -17.86 -18.83
N CYS A 200 4.81 -18.11 -19.59
CA CYS A 200 4.72 -19.23 -20.49
C CYS A 200 3.68 -18.93 -21.57
N GLY A 201 3.75 -19.64 -22.69
CA GLY A 201 2.82 -19.43 -23.78
C GLY A 201 2.77 -20.58 -24.76
N THR A 202 1.69 -20.62 -25.54
CA THR A 202 1.56 -21.54 -26.68
C THR A 202 1.25 -20.78 -27.96
N ALA A 203 1.62 -21.36 -29.09
CA ALA A 203 1.25 -20.84 -30.40
C ALA A 203 1.00 -21.98 -31.39
N THR A 204 0.49 -21.61 -32.56
CA THR A 204 0.57 -22.43 -33.75
C THR A 204 1.48 -21.71 -34.75
N ALA A 205 2.50 -22.38 -35.24
CA ALA A 205 3.40 -21.85 -36.26
C ALA A 205 3.00 -22.34 -37.65
N THR A 206 3.04 -21.47 -38.64
CA THR A 206 2.71 -21.77 -40.05
C THR A 206 3.80 -21.23 -40.98
N PRO A 207 4.15 -21.95 -42.06
CA PRO A 207 5.23 -21.54 -42.96
C PRO A 207 4.82 -20.34 -43.82
N VAL A 208 5.65 -19.31 -43.85
CA VAL A 208 5.54 -18.13 -44.72
C VAL A 208 6.92 -17.86 -45.32
N GLY A 209 7.05 -18.01 -46.64
CA GLY A 209 8.33 -17.82 -47.33
C GLY A 209 9.44 -18.76 -46.83
N GLY A 210 9.11 -20.00 -46.48
CA GLY A 210 10.06 -21.00 -45.95
C GLY A 210 10.40 -20.87 -44.46
N ILE A 211 9.85 -19.88 -43.75
CA ILE A 211 10.05 -19.67 -42.31
C ILE A 211 8.73 -19.94 -41.57
N TYR A 212 8.77 -20.71 -40.49
CA TYR A 212 7.59 -20.91 -39.66
C TYR A 212 7.34 -19.67 -38.78
N LYS A 213 6.28 -18.92 -39.08
CA LYS A 213 5.88 -17.73 -38.34
C LYS A 213 4.89 -18.09 -37.25
N PHE A 214 5.03 -17.49 -36.07
CA PHE A 214 4.14 -17.77 -34.94
C PHE A 214 3.86 -16.55 -34.06
N ARG A 215 2.75 -16.66 -33.31
CA ARG A 215 2.23 -15.64 -32.40
C ARG A 215 1.87 -16.29 -31.05
N LEU A 216 2.75 -16.15 -30.06
CA LEU A 216 2.75 -16.77 -28.71
C LEU A 216 1.72 -16.19 -27.74
N MET A 217 0.61 -16.90 -27.55
CA MET A 217 -0.39 -16.54 -26.55
C MET A 217 0.10 -16.90 -25.15
N HIS A 218 0.27 -15.89 -24.29
CA HIS A 218 0.62 -16.07 -22.89
C HIS A 218 -0.45 -16.88 -22.15
N LYS A 219 0.01 -17.82 -21.31
CA LYS A 219 -0.83 -18.75 -20.56
C LYS A 219 -0.76 -18.56 -19.05
N ALA A 220 0.29 -17.90 -18.53
CA ALA A 220 0.31 -17.39 -17.16
C ALA A 220 -0.60 -16.17 -16.99
N ALA A 221 -0.93 -15.79 -15.75
CA ALA A 221 -1.59 -14.53 -15.44
C ALA A 221 -0.65 -13.60 -14.67
N TYR A 222 -0.92 -12.29 -14.70
CA TYR A 222 -0.07 -11.30 -14.05
C TYR A 222 -0.90 -10.37 -13.18
N VAL A 223 -0.30 -9.86 -12.11
CA VAL A 223 -0.90 -8.89 -11.20
C VAL A 223 0.09 -7.76 -11.00
N THR A 224 -0.32 -6.51 -11.22
CA THR A 224 0.55 -5.35 -10.99
C THR A 224 0.02 -4.51 -9.84
N PHE A 225 0.82 -4.33 -8.79
CA PHE A 225 0.54 -3.51 -7.62
C PHE A 225 1.10 -2.10 -7.79
N THR A 226 0.37 -1.09 -7.33
CA THR A 226 0.80 0.32 -7.30
C THR A 226 0.43 0.95 -5.94
N PRO A 227 1.07 0.54 -4.83
CA PRO A 227 0.70 0.99 -3.49
C PRO A 227 0.91 2.51 -3.33
N TRP A 228 0.05 3.19 -2.58
CA TRP A 228 0.19 4.62 -2.31
C TRP A 228 -0.46 4.97 -0.97
N TYR A 229 -0.11 6.13 -0.41
CA TYR A 229 -0.62 6.58 0.88
C TYR A 229 -1.15 8.02 0.78
N GLY A 230 -2.46 8.22 0.82
CA GLY A 230 -3.10 9.50 0.50
C GLY A 230 -3.04 10.54 1.60
N LYS A 231 -2.98 10.10 2.87
CA LYS A 231 -3.15 10.97 4.05
C LYS A 231 -1.98 11.93 4.25
N GLU A 232 -0.75 11.58 3.85
CA GLU A 232 0.45 12.42 3.99
C GLU A 232 1.55 11.98 3.01
N GLU A 233 2.51 12.86 2.74
CA GLU A 233 3.74 12.46 2.05
C GLU A 233 4.62 11.70 3.05
N LEU A 234 5.04 10.49 2.71
CA LEU A 234 5.94 9.71 3.57
C LEU A 234 7.39 10.15 3.36
N ALA A 235 8.20 10.03 4.40
CA ALA A 235 9.62 10.30 4.34
C ALA A 235 10.31 9.37 3.33
N SER A 236 11.40 9.83 2.72
CA SER A 236 12.17 9.04 1.74
C SER A 236 12.81 7.77 2.32
N THR A 237 12.82 7.63 3.64
CA THR A 237 13.27 6.43 4.36
C THR A 237 12.21 5.33 4.41
N VAL A 238 10.96 5.64 4.02
CA VAL A 238 9.84 4.70 3.98
C VAL A 238 9.72 4.04 2.60
N SER A 239 9.66 2.72 2.58
CA SER A 239 9.53 1.92 1.35
C SER A 239 8.68 0.67 1.56
N VAL A 240 8.09 0.14 0.49
CA VAL A 240 7.57 -1.23 0.43
C VAL A 240 8.72 -2.14 0.04
N THR A 241 9.01 -3.15 0.84
CA THR A 241 10.11 -4.11 0.58
C THR A 241 9.60 -5.44 0.06
N ALA A 242 8.36 -5.81 0.34
CA ALA A 242 7.76 -7.04 -0.16
C ALA A 242 6.24 -6.92 -0.33
N ILE A 243 5.70 -7.70 -1.26
CA ILE A 243 4.26 -7.86 -1.48
C ILE A 243 3.91 -9.33 -1.44
N LYS A 244 3.04 -9.73 -0.52
CA LYS A 244 2.56 -11.11 -0.39
C LYS A 244 1.11 -11.21 -0.84
N LEU A 245 0.86 -12.08 -1.81
CA LEU A 245 -0.48 -12.46 -2.27
C LEU A 245 -0.82 -13.82 -1.69
N THR A 246 -1.89 -13.93 -0.91
CA THR A 246 -2.35 -15.18 -0.28
C THR A 246 -3.79 -15.48 -0.69
N ILE A 247 -4.08 -16.72 -1.03
CA ILE A 247 -5.46 -17.23 -1.17
C ILE A 247 -5.81 -18.07 0.06
N ASP A 248 -7.02 -17.93 0.58
CA ASP A 248 -7.47 -18.79 1.68
C ASP A 248 -7.57 -20.26 1.25
N ALA A 249 -6.90 -21.16 1.96
CA ALA A 249 -6.86 -22.57 1.59
C ALA A 249 -8.25 -23.22 1.65
N ALA A 250 -9.04 -22.92 2.68
CA ALA A 250 -10.36 -23.50 2.87
C ALA A 250 -11.34 -23.08 1.76
N SER A 251 -11.32 -21.80 1.37
CA SER A 251 -12.19 -21.26 0.31
C SER A 251 -11.75 -21.62 -1.11
N ASN A 252 -10.58 -22.27 -1.27
CA ASN A 252 -9.96 -22.62 -2.55
C ASN A 252 -9.41 -24.05 -2.57
N ALA A 253 -10.14 -24.99 -1.98
CA ALA A 253 -9.74 -26.41 -1.91
C ALA A 253 -9.29 -26.96 -3.27
N GLY A 254 -8.13 -27.62 -3.29
CA GLY A 254 -7.54 -28.20 -4.50
C GLY A 254 -6.88 -27.20 -5.46
N LYS A 255 -6.86 -25.91 -5.14
CA LYS A 255 -6.18 -24.88 -5.94
C LYS A 255 -4.87 -24.43 -5.30
N SER A 256 -3.90 -24.13 -6.16
CA SER A 256 -2.64 -23.50 -5.78
C SER A 256 -2.42 -22.27 -6.66
N ILE A 257 -1.95 -21.17 -6.07
CA ILE A 257 -1.66 -19.94 -6.82
C ILE A 257 -0.25 -19.93 -7.41
N ALA A 258 0.64 -20.76 -6.86
CA ALA A 258 1.99 -21.04 -7.35
C ALA A 258 2.35 -22.52 -7.15
N GLY A 259 3.39 -22.96 -7.86
CA GLY A 259 3.84 -24.35 -7.90
C GLY A 259 4.32 -24.75 -9.29
N THR A 260 4.68 -26.01 -9.48
CA THR A 260 5.01 -26.57 -10.79
C THR A 260 3.75 -27.23 -11.37
N PHE A 261 3.39 -26.84 -12.59
CA PHE A 261 2.22 -27.31 -13.31
C PHE A 261 2.64 -28.07 -14.56
N ASN A 262 1.84 -29.08 -14.93
CA ASN A 262 1.95 -29.69 -16.25
C ASN A 262 1.62 -28.64 -17.32
N PHE A 263 2.28 -28.73 -18.48
CA PHE A 263 2.09 -27.78 -19.58
C PHE A 263 2.01 -28.51 -20.91
N ASP A 264 0.97 -28.21 -21.69
CA ASP A 264 0.76 -28.82 -23.01
C ASP A 264 0.42 -27.78 -24.09
N ASP A 265 -0.06 -28.23 -25.25
CA ASP A 265 -0.42 -27.35 -26.37
C ASP A 265 -1.60 -26.41 -26.03
N SER A 266 -2.41 -26.77 -25.03
CA SER A 266 -3.52 -25.94 -24.51
C SER A 266 -3.03 -24.88 -23.51
N GLY A 267 -1.90 -25.12 -22.83
CA GLY A 267 -1.25 -24.21 -21.89
C GLY A 267 -1.01 -24.84 -20.53
N LEU A 268 -1.12 -24.02 -19.47
CA LEU A 268 -1.00 -24.46 -18.07
C LEU A 268 -2.14 -25.43 -17.71
N GLY A 269 -1.77 -26.61 -17.22
CA GLY A 269 -2.66 -27.68 -16.81
C GLY A 269 -2.67 -27.90 -15.29
N THR A 270 -2.80 -29.16 -14.88
CA THR A 270 -2.90 -29.53 -13.46
C THR A 270 -1.60 -29.33 -12.69
N LEU A 271 -1.73 -29.10 -11.38
CA LEU A 271 -0.59 -29.07 -10.47
C LEU A 271 0.19 -30.39 -10.55
N HIS A 272 1.50 -30.29 -10.76
CA HIS A 272 2.42 -31.41 -10.77
C HIS A 272 3.09 -31.60 -9.39
N SER A 273 3.61 -30.52 -8.80
CA SER A 273 4.29 -30.55 -7.51
C SER A 273 4.39 -29.15 -6.87
N ASN A 274 4.77 -29.11 -5.58
CA ASN A 274 5.12 -27.89 -4.85
C ASN A 274 4.03 -26.80 -4.86
N GLY A 275 2.76 -27.19 -4.83
CA GLY A 275 1.65 -26.26 -4.77
C GLY A 275 1.64 -25.43 -3.48
N THR A 276 1.36 -24.14 -3.60
CA THR A 276 1.22 -23.23 -2.47
C THR A 276 0.05 -22.26 -2.66
N ASN A 277 -0.46 -21.74 -1.54
CA ASN A 277 -1.52 -20.75 -1.49
C ASN A 277 -0.99 -19.31 -1.35
N SER A 278 0.33 -19.09 -1.42
CA SER A 278 0.90 -17.74 -1.38
C SER A 278 2.09 -17.55 -2.30
N ILE A 279 2.25 -16.33 -2.79
CA ILE A 279 3.43 -15.84 -3.49
C ILE A 279 3.94 -14.59 -2.77
N THR A 280 5.25 -14.51 -2.58
CA THR A 280 5.95 -13.31 -2.10
C THR A 280 6.76 -12.71 -3.25
N LEU A 281 6.56 -11.42 -3.52
CA LEU A 281 7.39 -10.62 -4.42
C LEU A 281 8.27 -9.68 -3.59
N GLU A 282 9.56 -9.95 -3.56
CA GLU A 282 10.57 -9.11 -2.93
C GLU A 282 10.95 -7.95 -3.85
N LEU A 283 11.07 -6.75 -3.29
CA LEU A 283 11.40 -5.52 -4.02
C LEU A 283 12.81 -5.09 -3.63
N THR A 284 13.74 -5.18 -4.58
CA THR A 284 15.16 -4.88 -4.32
C THR A 284 15.32 -3.43 -3.85
N ASN A 285 16.01 -3.23 -2.72
CA ASN A 285 16.19 -1.94 -2.05
C ASN A 285 14.89 -1.23 -1.60
N GLY A 286 13.73 -1.89 -1.72
CA GLY A 286 12.43 -1.30 -1.47
C GLY A 286 12.01 -0.27 -2.52
N PHE A 287 10.71 -0.18 -2.78
CA PHE A 287 10.13 0.84 -3.65
C PHE A 287 9.46 1.95 -2.82
N PRO A 288 9.57 3.22 -3.24
CA PRO A 288 8.96 4.33 -2.52
C PRO A 288 7.43 4.23 -2.46
N VAL A 289 6.82 4.92 -1.50
CA VAL A 289 5.36 5.01 -1.35
C VAL A 289 4.93 6.45 -1.63
N PRO A 290 4.49 6.76 -2.87
CA PRO A 290 4.03 8.09 -3.23
C PRO A 290 2.68 8.41 -2.58
N LYS A 291 2.39 9.71 -2.47
CA LYS A 291 1.10 10.21 -1.95
C LYS A 291 -0.10 9.92 -2.85
N ALA A 292 0.14 9.65 -4.12
CA ALA A 292 -0.86 9.23 -5.09
C ALA A 292 -0.30 8.11 -5.96
N ALA A 293 -1.17 7.30 -6.57
CA ALA A 293 -0.74 6.20 -7.42
C ALA A 293 0.21 6.68 -8.55
N ASP A 294 1.44 6.17 -8.55
CA ASP A 294 2.44 6.46 -9.57
C ASP A 294 3.22 5.18 -9.92
N TYR A 295 2.85 4.59 -11.05
CA TYR A 295 3.44 3.33 -11.50
C TYR A 295 4.94 3.44 -11.78
N THR A 296 5.44 4.62 -12.14
CA THR A 296 6.87 4.84 -12.42
C THR A 296 7.72 4.78 -11.17
N LYS A 297 7.11 4.99 -10.00
CA LYS A 297 7.78 5.00 -8.70
C LYS A 297 7.79 3.64 -8.05
N ASN A 298 6.73 2.84 -8.20
CA ASN A 298 6.62 1.60 -7.42
C ASN A 298 5.76 0.49 -8.01
N ALA A 299 5.46 0.50 -9.32
CA ALA A 299 4.73 -0.62 -9.89
C ALA A 299 5.51 -1.93 -9.73
N ALA A 300 4.87 -2.92 -9.12
CA ALA A 300 5.45 -4.24 -8.86
C ALA A 300 4.56 -5.31 -9.50
N THR A 301 5.12 -6.20 -10.32
CA THR A 301 4.36 -7.19 -11.08
C THR A 301 4.67 -8.60 -10.59
N MET A 302 3.65 -9.42 -10.42
CA MET A 302 3.75 -10.79 -9.95
C MET A 302 3.15 -11.73 -11.00
N VAL A 303 3.81 -12.85 -11.27
CA VAL A 303 3.26 -13.95 -12.09
C VAL A 303 2.43 -14.87 -11.19
N VAL A 304 1.22 -15.23 -11.60
CA VAL A 304 0.31 -16.06 -10.80
C VAL A 304 -0.35 -17.14 -11.64
N CYS A 305 -0.77 -18.24 -11.01
CA CYS A 305 -1.54 -19.27 -11.68
C CYS A 305 -2.93 -18.70 -12.06
N PRO A 306 -3.33 -18.75 -13.34
CA PRO A 306 -4.65 -18.28 -13.75
C PRO A 306 -5.77 -18.99 -12.98
N GLY A 307 -6.86 -18.28 -12.73
CA GLY A 307 -8.01 -18.81 -12.04
C GLY A 307 -8.83 -17.75 -11.33
N THR A 308 -9.96 -18.18 -10.77
CA THR A 308 -10.75 -17.38 -9.83
C THR A 308 -10.56 -17.93 -8.43
N TYR A 309 -10.18 -17.05 -7.51
CA TYR A 309 -9.84 -17.35 -6.13
C TYR A 309 -10.69 -16.53 -5.17
N ASN A 310 -11.09 -17.13 -4.06
CA ASN A 310 -11.86 -16.49 -3.00
C ASN A 310 -10.95 -16.08 -1.83
N LYS A 311 -11.35 -15.06 -1.07
CA LYS A 311 -10.61 -14.50 0.08
C LYS A 311 -9.13 -14.31 -0.23
N VAL A 312 -8.85 -13.41 -1.15
CA VAL A 312 -7.50 -13.10 -1.61
C VAL A 312 -6.95 -11.95 -0.78
N THR A 313 -5.91 -12.19 0.00
CA THR A 313 -5.23 -11.18 0.82
C THR A 313 -3.98 -10.67 0.12
N ILE A 314 -3.89 -9.35 -0.02
CA ILE A 314 -2.66 -8.65 -0.43
C ILE A 314 -2.08 -8.00 0.81
N ALA A 315 -0.84 -8.34 1.15
CA ALA A 315 -0.09 -7.76 2.26
C ALA A 315 1.16 -7.05 1.74
N TYR A 316 1.38 -5.82 2.21
CA TYR A 316 2.55 -5.00 1.91
C TYR A 316 3.43 -4.93 3.15
N THR A 317 4.68 -5.39 3.03
CA THR A 317 5.70 -5.17 4.04
C THR A 317 6.32 -3.80 3.82
N LEU A 318 6.15 -2.91 4.79
CA LEU A 318 6.68 -1.57 4.80
C LEU A 318 7.87 -1.49 5.76
N LYS A 319 8.88 -0.71 5.39
CA LYS A 319 10.06 -0.45 6.21
C LYS A 319 10.38 1.04 6.22
N ASP A 320 10.64 1.58 7.40
CA ASP A 320 11.21 2.91 7.58
C ASP A 320 12.61 2.79 8.15
N THR A 321 13.62 3.14 7.36
CA THR A 321 15.01 3.08 7.80
C THR A 321 15.39 4.15 8.83
N LYS A 322 14.58 5.21 8.98
CA LYS A 322 14.78 6.22 10.02
C LYS A 322 14.37 5.68 11.38
N THR A 323 13.13 5.20 11.51
CA THR A 323 12.58 4.72 12.79
C THR A 323 12.95 3.28 13.10
N GLY A 324 13.41 2.52 12.10
CA GLY A 324 13.71 1.09 12.21
C GLY A 324 12.47 0.19 12.16
N VAL A 325 11.27 0.77 12.01
CA VAL A 325 10.01 0.04 12.00
C VAL A 325 9.86 -0.77 10.71
N THR A 326 9.44 -2.02 10.87
CA THR A 326 9.01 -2.89 9.77
C THR A 326 7.64 -3.44 10.11
N GLY A 327 6.64 -3.08 9.30
CA GLY A 327 5.24 -3.38 9.57
C GLY A 327 4.54 -3.95 8.34
N ILE A 328 3.38 -4.60 8.55
CA ILE A 328 2.58 -5.18 7.46
C ILE A 328 1.22 -4.49 7.42
N VAL A 329 0.84 -4.02 6.23
CA VAL A 329 -0.50 -3.51 5.95
C VAL A 329 -1.15 -4.43 4.94
N SER A 330 -2.37 -4.91 5.22
CA SER A 330 -3.02 -5.90 4.38
C SER A 330 -4.47 -5.56 4.06
N GLN A 331 -4.96 -6.12 2.95
CA GLN A 331 -6.35 -6.01 2.50
C GLN A 331 -6.81 -7.36 1.96
N THR A 332 -8.00 -7.81 2.38
CA THR A 332 -8.61 -9.05 1.91
C THR A 332 -9.77 -8.74 0.98
N PHE A 333 -9.75 -9.35 -0.20
CA PHE A 333 -10.77 -9.22 -1.23
C PHE A 333 -11.62 -10.49 -1.26
N PRO A 334 -12.96 -10.38 -1.32
CA PRO A 334 -13.84 -11.55 -1.34
C PRO A 334 -13.52 -12.52 -2.48
N THR A 335 -13.24 -12.00 -3.68
CA THR A 335 -12.89 -12.79 -4.86
C THR A 335 -11.96 -12.00 -5.79
N MET A 336 -11.01 -12.69 -6.43
CA MET A 336 -10.25 -12.16 -7.56
C MET A 336 -10.14 -13.19 -8.69
N THR A 337 -10.20 -12.70 -9.92
CA THR A 337 -9.96 -13.49 -11.13
C THR A 337 -8.69 -13.02 -11.81
N PHE A 338 -7.77 -13.94 -12.07
CA PHE A 338 -6.54 -13.75 -12.83
C PHE A 338 -6.68 -14.52 -14.14
N ASN A 339 -6.80 -13.79 -15.25
CA ASN A 339 -7.05 -14.37 -16.56
C ASN A 339 -5.72 -14.70 -17.27
N ALA A 340 -5.66 -15.87 -17.91
CA ALA A 340 -4.50 -16.28 -18.70
C ALA A 340 -4.16 -15.23 -19.77
N GLY A 341 -2.87 -14.89 -19.85
CA GLY A 341 -2.30 -13.89 -20.75
C GLY A 341 -2.71 -12.46 -20.46
N LYS A 342 -3.29 -12.16 -19.28
CA LYS A 342 -3.74 -10.82 -18.90
C LYS A 342 -3.08 -10.35 -17.62
N ASN A 343 -2.76 -9.06 -17.59
CA ASN A 343 -2.43 -8.35 -16.38
C ASN A 343 -3.71 -7.89 -15.67
N ARG A 344 -3.75 -8.02 -14.35
CA ARG A 344 -4.74 -7.40 -13.46
C ARG A 344 -4.04 -6.30 -12.64
N PRO A 345 -4.17 -5.03 -13.05
CA PRO A 345 -3.72 -3.93 -12.20
C PRO A 345 -4.52 -3.88 -10.91
N ILE A 346 -3.84 -3.89 -9.78
CA ILE A 346 -4.35 -3.50 -8.48
C ILE A 346 -4.12 -2.00 -8.36
N GLY A 347 -4.99 -1.24 -9.03
CA GLY A 347 -4.99 0.20 -8.99
C GLY A 347 -6.08 0.68 -8.05
N LYS A 348 -5.72 1.56 -7.10
CA LYS A 348 -6.58 2.39 -6.21
C LYS A 348 -6.69 2.00 -4.73
N ASN A 349 -5.93 1.04 -4.25
CA ASN A 349 -5.97 0.75 -2.81
C ASN A 349 -4.92 1.60 -2.09
N GLU A 350 -5.40 2.58 -1.34
CA GLU A 350 -4.62 3.30 -0.35
C GLU A 350 -4.14 2.31 0.72
N LEU A 351 -2.88 2.43 1.15
CA LEU A 351 -2.39 1.71 2.32
C LEU A 351 -3.19 2.18 3.55
N GLY A 352 -3.96 1.27 4.15
CA GLY A 352 -4.92 1.55 5.22
C GLY A 352 -4.31 1.86 6.59
N MET A 353 -3.25 2.66 6.64
CA MET A 353 -2.62 3.11 7.89
C MET A 353 -3.31 4.37 8.41
N ASN A 354 -3.36 4.54 9.73
CA ASN A 354 -3.78 5.81 10.34
C ASN A 354 -2.65 6.84 10.30
N ASN A 355 -3.03 8.11 10.11
CA ASN A 355 -2.10 9.23 10.23
C ASN A 355 -2.39 10.00 11.51
N TYR A 356 -1.41 10.11 12.40
CA TYR A 356 -1.50 10.92 13.60
C TYR A 356 -0.61 12.15 13.46
N LYS A 357 -1.12 13.30 13.87
CA LYS A 357 -0.32 14.52 13.91
C LYS A 357 0.59 14.48 15.13
N PRO A 358 1.81 15.03 15.05
CA PRO A 358 2.73 15.10 16.19
C PRO A 358 2.30 16.18 17.19
N ASN A 359 1.02 16.18 17.57
CA ASN A 359 0.44 17.12 18.51
C ASN A 359 0.71 16.62 19.93
N TYR A 360 1.79 17.11 20.52
CA TYR A 360 2.10 16.94 21.94
C TYR A 360 1.78 18.25 22.66
N TYR A 361 1.29 18.18 23.89
CA TYR A 361 0.91 19.35 24.67
C TYR A 361 1.55 19.28 26.04
N GLN A 362 2.19 20.36 26.47
CA GLN A 362 2.41 20.55 27.91
C GLN A 362 1.06 20.62 28.62
N TRP A 363 0.99 20.23 29.90
CA TRP A 363 -0.31 20.03 30.55
C TRP A 363 -1.15 21.32 30.54
N ASP A 364 -2.35 21.20 29.96
CA ASP A 364 -3.34 22.27 29.79
C ASP A 364 -2.83 23.51 29.02
N ALA A 365 -1.90 23.31 28.08
CA ALA A 365 -1.50 24.35 27.13
C ALA A 365 -2.66 24.73 26.17
N GLY A 366 -2.60 25.91 25.57
CA GLY A 366 -3.55 26.35 24.54
C GLY A 366 -3.28 25.78 23.15
N LYS A 367 -2.03 25.40 22.86
CA LYS A 367 -1.57 24.93 21.54
C LYS A 367 -0.52 23.82 21.62
N PRO A 368 -0.34 23.02 20.55
CA PRO A 368 0.64 21.93 20.55
C PRO A 368 2.07 22.47 20.61
N TYR A 369 2.96 21.68 21.18
CA TYR A 369 4.38 21.96 21.44
C TYR A 369 5.12 22.53 20.23
N TRP A 370 4.82 22.00 19.05
CA TRP A 370 5.45 22.38 17.78
C TRP A 370 4.68 23.47 17.00
N ASP A 371 3.60 24.06 17.54
CA ASP A 371 2.85 25.12 16.83
C ASP A 371 3.79 26.28 16.47
N GLY A 372 3.85 26.66 15.20
CA GLY A 372 4.76 27.71 14.72
C GLY A 372 6.26 27.36 14.71
N TYR A 373 6.65 26.15 15.10
CA TYR A 373 8.03 25.68 14.95
C TYR A 373 8.29 25.27 13.50
N THR A 374 9.35 25.82 12.89
CA THR A 374 9.71 25.57 11.48
C THR A 374 10.90 24.63 11.31
N GLY A 375 11.46 24.11 12.41
CA GLY A 375 12.57 23.17 12.37
C GLY A 375 12.10 21.73 12.21
N THR A 376 13.06 20.80 12.29
CA THR A 376 12.77 19.37 12.19
C THR A 376 12.14 18.85 13.48
N ILE A 377 10.97 18.22 13.36
CA ILE A 377 10.32 17.51 14.47
C ILE A 377 11.02 16.15 14.67
N PRO A 378 11.41 15.79 15.90
CA PRO A 378 12.01 14.48 16.22
C PRO A 378 11.18 13.31 15.70
N ALA A 379 11.84 12.28 15.18
CA ALA A 379 11.17 11.08 14.68
C ALA A 379 11.54 9.81 15.46
N VAL A 380 12.73 9.76 16.07
CA VAL A 380 13.17 8.58 16.83
C VAL A 380 13.47 8.89 18.30
N ASN A 381 13.51 7.82 19.10
CA ASN A 381 13.81 7.92 20.52
C ASN A 381 15.13 8.67 20.77
N GLY A 382 15.09 9.65 21.68
CA GLY A 382 16.24 10.47 22.06
C GLY A 382 16.52 11.67 21.16
N GLU A 383 15.83 11.83 20.03
CA GLU A 383 15.97 13.03 19.19
C GLU A 383 15.24 14.23 19.80
N GLY A 384 15.79 15.44 19.63
CA GLY A 384 15.21 16.70 20.09
C GLY A 384 16.16 17.50 20.97
N GLY A 385 15.62 18.24 21.95
CA GLY A 385 16.42 19.01 22.92
C GLY A 385 16.72 20.47 22.54
N ASN A 386 16.32 20.91 21.34
CA ASN A 386 16.71 22.21 20.77
C ASN A 386 15.62 23.28 20.82
N TYR A 387 14.43 22.92 21.30
CA TYR A 387 13.27 23.78 21.27
C TYR A 387 12.42 23.54 22.50
N LYS A 388 12.03 24.60 23.23
CA LYS A 388 11.07 24.49 24.33
C LYS A 388 10.11 25.67 24.40
N PRO A 389 8.83 25.45 24.70
CA PRO A 389 7.89 26.51 25.06
C PRO A 389 8.43 27.31 26.25
N ALA A 390 8.44 28.62 26.13
CA ALA A 390 8.79 29.53 27.22
C ALA A 390 7.56 29.91 28.03
N SER A 391 7.75 30.20 29.31
CA SER A 391 6.69 30.75 30.18
C SER A 391 6.02 31.95 29.52
N GLY A 392 4.69 31.99 29.57
CA GLY A 392 3.87 33.02 28.91
C GLY A 392 3.50 32.73 27.46
N SER A 393 4.03 31.67 26.82
CA SER A 393 3.53 31.17 25.53
C SER A 393 2.23 30.39 25.71
N ASP A 394 1.36 30.44 24.71
CA ASP A 394 0.16 29.60 24.57
C ASP A 394 0.44 28.09 24.44
N ARG A 395 1.71 27.67 24.28
CA ARG A 395 2.15 26.27 24.31
C ARG A 395 2.73 25.84 25.65
N TYR A 396 2.89 26.80 26.57
CA TYR A 396 3.42 26.54 27.90
C TYR A 396 2.34 25.93 28.78
N MET A 397 2.76 25.06 29.70
CA MET A 397 1.86 24.47 30.68
C MET A 397 1.09 25.49 31.51
N ASN A 398 -0.06 25.08 32.04
CA ASN A 398 -0.78 25.85 33.05
C ASN A 398 -0.01 25.81 34.39
N ALA A 399 0.71 26.89 34.66
CA ALA A 399 1.58 27.04 35.84
C ALA A 399 0.83 27.44 37.12
N ASN A 400 -0.50 27.58 37.09
CA ASN A 400 -1.27 27.93 38.28
C ASN A 400 -1.31 26.71 39.24
N PRO A 401 -0.73 26.83 40.46
CA PRO A 401 -0.73 25.74 41.43
C PRO A 401 -2.14 25.44 41.98
N ASN A 402 -3.10 26.34 41.76
CA ASN A 402 -4.50 26.12 42.16
C ASN A 402 -5.37 25.59 41.00
N SER A 403 -4.79 25.31 39.83
CA SER A 403 -5.52 24.72 38.70
C SER A 403 -5.44 23.20 38.76
N PHE A 404 -6.52 22.57 39.19
CA PHE A 404 -6.66 21.11 39.29
C PHE A 404 -7.52 20.51 38.18
N GLU A 405 -8.21 21.36 37.42
CA GLU A 405 -8.97 21.00 36.23
C GLU A 405 -8.41 21.75 35.02
N GLY A 406 -8.39 21.08 33.87
CA GLY A 406 -7.95 21.63 32.60
C GLY A 406 -8.98 22.61 32.03
N ASN A 407 -8.53 23.79 31.61
CA ASN A 407 -9.38 24.85 31.06
C ASN A 407 -9.13 25.13 29.57
N ASN A 408 -7.98 24.70 29.04
CA ASN A 408 -7.56 24.92 27.66
C ASN A 408 -7.77 23.64 26.84
N ILE A 409 -6.70 22.98 26.39
CA ILE A 409 -6.79 21.75 25.62
C ILE A 409 -7.21 20.55 26.49
N CYS A 410 -6.80 20.51 27.76
CA CYS A 410 -7.07 19.38 28.64
C CYS A 410 -8.55 19.31 29.06
N LYS A 411 -9.36 20.35 28.83
CA LYS A 411 -10.82 20.28 29.07
C LYS A 411 -11.53 19.24 28.20
N PHE A 412 -10.91 18.82 27.10
CA PHE A 412 -11.42 17.78 26.22
C PHE A 412 -10.90 16.40 26.59
N ALA A 413 -9.83 16.32 27.40
CA ALA A 413 -9.22 15.06 27.81
C ALA A 413 -10.17 14.27 28.73
N PRO A 414 -10.01 12.94 28.84
CA PRO A 414 -10.70 12.20 29.88
C PRO A 414 -10.28 12.72 31.24
N ASN A 415 -11.17 12.64 32.24
CA ASN A 415 -10.75 12.87 33.61
C ASN A 415 -10.03 11.62 34.17
N VAL A 416 -9.41 11.74 35.34
CA VAL A 416 -8.66 10.64 35.96
C VAL A 416 -9.55 9.43 36.26
N ASN A 417 -10.81 9.65 36.62
CA ASN A 417 -11.77 8.57 36.88
C ASN A 417 -11.99 7.72 35.62
N GLU A 418 -12.12 8.35 34.46
CA GLU A 418 -12.23 7.68 33.17
C GLU A 418 -10.93 6.94 32.81
N ALA A 419 -9.77 7.55 33.05
CA ALA A 419 -8.48 6.88 32.87
C ALA A 419 -8.37 5.60 33.74
N THR A 420 -8.77 5.67 35.01
CA THR A 420 -8.84 4.49 35.90
C THR A 420 -9.84 3.45 35.40
N LEU A 421 -11.01 3.87 34.90
CA LEU A 421 -11.98 2.96 34.29
C LEU A 421 -11.38 2.24 33.08
N TYR A 422 -10.74 2.96 32.15
CA TYR A 422 -10.09 2.36 30.99
C TYR A 422 -9.00 1.35 31.38
N SER A 423 -8.20 1.67 32.39
CA SER A 423 -7.06 0.84 32.80
C SER A 423 -7.48 -0.40 33.60
N PHE A 424 -8.25 -0.23 34.68
CA PHE A 424 -8.54 -1.32 35.63
C PHE A 424 -9.75 -2.16 35.24
N PHE A 425 -10.76 -1.50 34.68
CA PHE A 425 -12.08 -2.10 34.45
C PHE A 425 -12.45 -2.20 32.98
N GLY A 426 -11.70 -1.52 32.13
CA GLY A 426 -11.68 -1.73 30.70
C GLY A 426 -11.08 -3.09 30.37
N ASP A 427 -11.26 -3.48 29.13
CA ASP A 427 -10.70 -4.70 28.57
C ASP A 427 -9.54 -4.30 27.68
N SER A 428 -8.31 -4.22 28.19
CA SER A 428 -7.17 -3.65 27.45
C SER A 428 -6.56 -4.67 26.48
N HIS A 429 -6.35 -4.28 25.22
CA HIS A 429 -5.65 -5.13 24.23
C HIS A 429 -4.45 -4.40 23.64
N TRP A 430 -3.24 -4.86 23.94
CA TRP A 430 -2.04 -4.35 23.28
C TRP A 430 -1.92 -4.91 21.87
N ASP A 431 -2.01 -4.05 20.86
CA ASP A 431 -1.81 -4.43 19.47
C ASP A 431 -0.45 -3.94 18.98
N GLY A 432 0.55 -4.80 19.16
CA GLY A 432 1.90 -4.58 18.68
C GLY A 432 2.07 -4.65 17.15
N ASN A 433 1.05 -5.03 16.38
CA ASN A 433 1.13 -5.14 14.91
C ASN A 433 0.50 -3.95 14.18
N MET A 434 -0.28 -3.11 14.88
CA MET A 434 -0.90 -1.93 14.31
C MET A 434 0.15 -0.94 13.78
N VAL A 435 0.19 -0.74 12.47
CA VAL A 435 1.09 0.21 11.79
C VAL A 435 0.38 1.54 11.55
N TRP A 436 1.05 2.63 11.89
CA TRP A 436 0.54 3.99 11.69
C TRP A 436 1.66 4.96 11.34
N THR A 437 1.30 6.15 10.90
CA THR A 437 2.25 7.19 10.49
C THR A 437 2.16 8.41 11.39
N MET A 438 3.29 9.06 11.60
CA MET A 438 3.35 10.40 12.18
C MET A 438 4.53 11.15 11.57
N ASN A 439 4.33 12.40 11.16
CA ASN A 439 5.39 13.24 10.59
C ASN A 439 6.14 12.55 9.41
N GLY A 440 5.36 11.93 8.50
CA GLY A 440 5.89 11.16 7.36
C GLY A 440 6.58 9.83 7.68
N HIS A 441 6.77 9.45 8.95
CA HIS A 441 7.51 8.25 9.37
C HIS A 441 6.58 7.12 9.84
N LEU A 442 7.09 5.87 9.79
CA LEU A 442 6.36 4.69 10.26
C LEU A 442 6.60 4.44 11.75
N TYR A 443 5.51 4.10 12.43
CA TYR A 443 5.48 3.64 13.81
C TYR A 443 4.57 2.43 13.94
N GLN A 444 4.68 1.74 15.06
CA GLN A 444 3.97 0.49 15.30
C GLN A 444 3.62 0.35 16.78
N GLY A 445 2.46 -0.23 17.05
CA GLY A 445 2.02 -0.51 18.41
C GLY A 445 1.02 0.51 18.96
N GLY A 446 0.22 0.06 19.92
CA GLY A 446 -0.72 0.86 20.67
C GLY A 446 -1.71 0.00 21.43
N MET A 447 -2.65 0.65 22.11
CA MET A 447 -3.61 0.00 22.99
C MET A 447 -5.03 0.20 22.47
N TRP A 448 -5.80 -0.88 22.41
CA TRP A 448 -7.24 -0.82 22.30
C TRP A 448 -7.85 -0.71 23.69
N PHE A 449 -8.67 0.32 23.89
CA PHE A 449 -9.42 0.55 25.10
C PHE A 449 -10.91 0.36 24.84
N LEU A 450 -11.58 -0.35 25.74
CA LEU A 450 -13.03 -0.48 25.72
C LEU A 450 -13.68 0.91 25.92
N LYS A 451 -14.62 1.29 25.06
CA LYS A 451 -15.34 2.58 25.16
C LYS A 451 -16.05 2.69 26.50
N LEU A 452 -16.09 3.90 27.04
CA LEU A 452 -16.56 4.19 28.39
C LEU A 452 -17.96 3.62 28.67
N ASN A 453 -18.89 3.78 27.71
CA ASN A 453 -20.26 3.29 27.83
C ASN A 453 -20.41 1.75 27.74
N LYS A 454 -19.34 1.02 27.45
CA LYS A 454 -19.29 -0.45 27.43
C LYS A 454 -18.66 -1.04 28.69
N ILE A 455 -17.99 -0.22 29.50
CA ILE A 455 -17.43 -0.66 30.77
C ILE A 455 -18.56 -0.94 31.76
N SER A 456 -18.45 -2.05 32.48
CA SER A 456 -19.39 -2.44 33.54
C SER A 456 -18.61 -2.90 34.75
N SER A 457 -18.91 -2.33 35.93
CA SER A 457 -18.30 -2.75 37.17
C SER A 457 -19.00 -2.21 38.41
N GLY A 458 -18.87 -2.92 39.54
CA GLY A 458 -19.51 -2.57 40.81
C GLY A 458 -21.04 -2.53 40.72
N GLY A 459 -21.64 -3.24 39.76
CA GLY A 459 -23.08 -3.16 39.46
C GLY A 459 -23.51 -1.96 38.61
N HIS A 460 -22.56 -1.12 38.17
CA HIS A 460 -22.79 0.03 37.31
C HIS A 460 -22.35 -0.26 35.87
N SER A 461 -23.09 0.24 34.90
CA SER A 461 -22.76 0.17 33.48
C SER A 461 -23.20 1.45 32.77
N GLY A 462 -22.72 1.67 31.54
CA GLY A 462 -23.14 2.82 30.74
C GLY A 462 -22.55 4.15 31.21
N PHE A 463 -21.28 4.16 31.65
CA PHE A 463 -20.57 5.38 32.02
C PHE A 463 -20.54 6.39 30.86
N THR A 464 -20.63 7.67 31.19
CA THR A 464 -20.58 8.79 30.24
C THR A 464 -19.66 9.89 30.78
N HIS A 465 -19.00 10.60 29.86
CA HIS A 465 -18.13 11.71 30.21
C HIS A 465 -18.96 12.97 30.59
N PRO A 466 -18.60 13.70 31.66
CA PRO A 466 -17.53 13.40 32.61
C PRO A 466 -17.95 12.40 33.70
N VAL A 467 -17.08 11.45 34.05
CA VAL A 467 -17.32 10.56 35.20
C VAL A 467 -16.90 11.24 36.50
N THR A 468 -17.87 11.69 37.29
CA THR A 468 -17.63 12.35 38.60
C THR A 468 -18.00 11.48 39.80
N ASN A 469 -18.74 10.39 39.58
CA ASN A 469 -19.26 9.53 40.63
C ASN A 469 -18.84 8.08 40.36
N ILE A 470 -17.66 7.70 40.85
CA ILE A 470 -17.36 6.29 41.05
C ILE A 470 -17.74 5.97 42.50
N HIS A 471 -18.77 5.15 42.67
CA HIS A 471 -19.15 4.63 43.98
C HIS A 471 -17.93 3.96 44.62
N ALA A 472 -17.71 4.11 45.92
CA ALA A 472 -16.56 3.52 46.61
C ALA A 472 -16.57 1.99 46.37
N TRP A 473 -15.73 1.50 45.47
CA TRP A 473 -15.62 0.05 45.28
C TRP A 473 -14.84 -0.47 46.46
N GLN A 474 -15.53 -1.29 47.25
CA GLN A 474 -14.99 -1.87 48.46
C GLN A 474 -13.75 -2.68 48.07
N ASN A 475 -12.58 -2.15 48.45
CA ASN A 475 -11.25 -2.74 48.33
C ASN A 475 -10.50 -2.62 47.00
N ASN A 476 -10.33 -1.41 46.44
CA ASN A 476 -9.02 -0.95 45.95
C ASN A 476 -9.17 0.39 45.20
N TYR A 477 -8.35 1.35 45.62
CA TYR A 477 -8.00 2.61 44.96
C TYR A 477 -8.94 3.17 43.88
N ILE A 478 -10.01 3.83 44.32
CA ILE A 478 -10.87 4.66 43.46
C ILE A 478 -11.20 5.96 44.20
N PRO A 479 -11.14 7.12 43.54
CA PRO A 479 -11.53 8.40 44.14
C PRO A 479 -12.96 8.35 44.66
N SER A 480 -13.17 8.75 45.93
CA SER A 480 -14.50 9.05 46.42
C SER A 480 -15.01 10.35 45.79
N ASN A 481 -16.33 10.45 45.64
CA ASN A 481 -17.05 11.67 45.25
C ASN A 481 -16.74 12.92 46.11
N SER A 482 -16.01 12.78 47.23
CA SER A 482 -15.63 13.86 48.13
C SER A 482 -14.26 14.47 47.84
N ASN A 483 -13.41 13.78 47.07
CA ASN A 483 -12.04 14.23 46.83
C ASN A 483 -11.96 14.89 45.45
N HIS A 484 -12.25 16.20 45.42
CA HIS A 484 -11.95 17.07 44.27
C HIS A 484 -10.44 17.16 43.95
N TYR A 485 -9.58 16.60 44.81
CA TYR A 485 -8.13 16.70 44.72
C TYR A 485 -7.50 15.33 44.97
N TRP A 486 -6.60 14.95 44.08
CA TRP A 486 -5.78 13.76 44.25
C TRP A 486 -4.49 14.13 45.00
N ASN A 487 -4.55 14.25 46.32
CA ASN A 487 -3.47 14.87 47.11
C ASN A 487 -2.35 13.91 47.58
N ASP A 488 -2.50 12.59 47.38
CA ASP A 488 -1.65 11.59 48.04
C ASP A 488 -0.75 10.75 47.11
N TRP A 489 -0.60 11.11 45.82
CA TRP A 489 0.36 10.40 44.95
C TRP A 489 1.81 10.77 45.28
N SER A 490 2.69 9.79 45.48
CA SER A 490 4.12 10.04 45.64
C SER A 490 4.95 8.86 45.17
N GLU A 491 5.74 9.02 44.10
CA GLU A 491 6.64 7.96 43.62
C GLU A 491 7.76 7.61 44.62
N THR A 492 8.05 8.50 45.57
CA THR A 492 9.14 8.34 46.55
C THR A 492 8.70 7.68 47.85
N ASN A 493 7.40 7.57 48.11
CA ASN A 493 6.87 7.07 49.38
C ASN A 493 6.39 5.62 49.26
N VAL A 494 7.36 4.70 49.19
CA VAL A 494 7.18 3.25 48.98
C VAL A 494 6.25 2.58 50.01
N GLY A 495 5.95 3.26 51.12
CA GLY A 495 5.13 2.75 52.23
C GLY A 495 3.66 3.16 52.22
N THR A 496 3.17 3.99 51.29
CA THR A 496 1.76 4.45 51.32
C THR A 496 1.07 4.44 49.96
N VAL A 497 1.76 4.81 48.86
CA VAL A 497 1.21 4.78 47.49
C VAL A 497 2.37 4.65 46.51
N ASN A 498 2.47 3.56 45.74
CA ASN A 498 3.51 3.40 44.71
C ASN A 498 2.88 3.33 43.31
N ALA A 499 3.66 3.62 42.26
CA ALA A 499 3.21 3.55 40.86
C ALA A 499 2.67 2.13 40.48
N ASP A 500 3.17 1.08 41.15
CA ASP A 500 2.64 -0.28 41.05
C ASP A 500 1.13 -0.35 41.39
N ALA A 501 0.67 0.35 42.42
CA ALA A 501 -0.73 0.31 42.87
C ALA A 501 -1.72 0.92 41.86
N TRP A 502 -1.19 1.67 40.90
CA TRP A 502 -1.96 2.46 39.93
C TRP A 502 -1.75 2.04 38.49
N THR A 503 -1.08 0.91 38.34
CA THR A 503 -1.00 0.17 37.09
C THR A 503 -1.62 -1.20 37.30
N THR A 504 -2.15 -1.76 36.22
CA THR A 504 -2.57 -3.16 36.17
C THR A 504 -1.96 -3.82 34.94
N ASP A 505 -2.04 -5.14 34.88
CA ASP A 505 -1.56 -5.88 33.72
C ASP A 505 -2.46 -5.65 32.51
N VAL A 506 -1.86 -5.54 31.33
CA VAL A 506 -2.59 -5.56 30.07
C VAL A 506 -3.28 -6.92 29.93
N LYS A 507 -4.59 -6.90 29.63
CA LYS A 507 -5.43 -8.11 29.69
C LYS A 507 -5.22 -9.02 28.49
N HIS A 508 -5.03 -8.44 27.31
CA HIS A 508 -5.02 -9.16 26.04
C HIS A 508 -3.99 -8.61 25.05
N THR A 509 -3.70 -9.39 24.02
CA THR A 509 -2.83 -9.00 22.91
C THR A 509 -3.57 -9.11 21.59
N GLY A 510 -3.24 -8.21 20.66
CA GLY A 510 -3.84 -8.12 19.32
C GLY A 510 -5.07 -7.22 19.26
N GLU A 511 -5.71 -7.23 18.10
CA GLU A 511 -6.96 -6.50 17.85
C GLU A 511 -8.14 -7.22 18.55
N PRO A 512 -9.03 -6.48 19.26
CA PRO A 512 -10.19 -7.07 19.91
C PRO A 512 -11.21 -7.58 18.89
N ALA A 513 -11.92 -8.66 19.23
CA ALA A 513 -12.89 -9.28 18.31
C ALA A 513 -14.08 -8.37 17.92
N ASN A 514 -14.46 -7.42 18.77
CA ASN A 514 -15.55 -6.48 18.51
C ASN A 514 -15.02 -5.03 18.53
N VAL A 515 -14.25 -4.66 17.52
CA VAL A 515 -13.57 -3.36 17.38
C VAL A 515 -14.50 -2.15 17.56
N ASP A 516 -15.79 -2.26 17.23
CA ASP A 516 -16.76 -1.17 17.36
C ASP A 516 -16.99 -0.74 18.81
N ASN A 517 -16.76 -1.64 19.77
CA ASN A 517 -16.85 -1.35 21.19
C ASN A 517 -15.58 -0.69 21.74
N TYR A 518 -14.51 -0.59 20.96
CA TYR A 518 -13.20 -0.11 21.40
C TYR A 518 -12.80 1.16 20.65
N PHE A 519 -11.80 1.85 21.17
CA PHE A 519 -11.04 2.88 20.47
C PHE A 519 -9.55 2.59 20.64
N PHE A 520 -8.75 3.03 19.67
CA PHE A 520 -7.32 2.76 19.64
C PHE A 520 -6.53 4.02 19.99
N LEU A 521 -5.56 3.89 20.89
CA LEU A 521 -4.56 4.92 21.18
C LEU A 521 -3.17 4.45 20.73
N PRO A 522 -2.51 5.15 19.78
CA PRO A 522 -1.18 4.79 19.32
C PRO A 522 -0.11 4.93 20.42
N ALA A 523 0.93 4.11 20.35
CA ALA A 523 2.11 4.23 21.22
C ALA A 523 3.02 5.40 20.76
N MET A 524 2.56 6.63 20.95
CA MET A 524 3.24 7.86 20.50
C MET A 524 4.35 8.34 21.46
N GLY A 525 4.55 7.67 22.58
CA GLY A 525 5.47 8.11 23.65
C GLY A 525 5.17 9.53 24.12
N TYR A 526 6.23 10.29 24.41
CA TYR A 526 6.12 11.65 24.95
C TYR A 526 7.32 12.54 24.64
N LEU A 527 7.20 13.84 24.91
CA LEU A 527 8.34 14.77 24.90
C LEU A 527 8.72 15.16 26.33
N LYS A 528 10.02 15.20 26.62
CA LYS A 528 10.55 15.88 27.81
C LYS A 528 10.40 17.41 27.65
N GLU A 529 10.61 18.16 28.74
CA GLU A 529 10.52 19.64 28.73
C GLU A 529 11.29 20.28 27.56
N ASN A 530 12.50 19.79 27.29
CA ASN A 530 13.39 20.30 26.26
C ASN A 530 13.03 19.85 24.82
N GLY A 531 11.95 19.10 24.66
CA GLY A 531 11.47 18.64 23.35
C GLY A 531 12.16 17.37 22.86
N THR A 532 12.91 16.68 23.73
CA THR A 532 13.43 15.34 23.43
C THR A 532 12.28 14.34 23.40
N LEU A 533 12.11 13.65 22.27
CA LEU A 533 11.15 12.57 22.07
C LEU A 533 11.62 11.30 22.78
N VAL A 534 10.73 10.70 23.56
CA VAL A 534 10.92 9.41 24.20
C VAL A 534 9.90 8.43 23.62
N LEU A 535 10.39 7.30 23.13
CA LEU A 535 9.58 6.20 22.60
C LEU A 535 10.04 4.89 23.22
N ASN A 536 9.12 3.92 23.33
CA ASN A 536 9.41 2.59 23.86
C ASN A 536 10.09 2.61 25.23
N ASP A 537 9.64 3.49 26.13
CA ASP A 537 10.17 3.58 27.49
C ASP A 537 9.87 2.28 28.27
N GLN A 538 10.94 1.51 28.52
CA GLN A 538 10.88 0.16 29.10
C GLN A 538 10.82 0.15 30.62
N ASP A 539 10.65 1.31 31.28
CA ASP A 539 10.46 1.33 32.73
C ASP A 539 9.31 0.38 33.13
N LYS A 540 9.39 -0.16 34.35
CA LYS A 540 8.49 -1.21 34.88
C LYS A 540 7.00 -0.84 34.73
N TYR A 541 6.69 0.46 34.73
CA TYR A 541 5.35 1.03 34.61
C TYR A 541 5.00 1.53 33.19
N GLY A 542 6.00 1.71 32.33
CA GLY A 542 5.88 1.88 30.88
C GLY A 542 5.29 3.20 30.38
N TYR A 543 5.92 3.77 29.34
CA TYR A 543 5.44 4.96 28.61
C TYR A 543 5.56 4.75 27.10
N TYR A 544 5.06 3.62 26.59
CA TYR A 544 4.97 3.43 25.14
C TYR A 544 3.90 4.38 24.56
N GLY A 545 2.79 4.55 25.28
CA GLY A 545 1.82 5.62 25.05
C GLY A 545 1.47 6.30 26.37
N SER A 546 1.35 7.63 26.33
CA SER A 546 1.04 8.46 27.49
C SER A 546 0.18 9.63 27.05
N TYR A 547 -0.92 9.89 27.75
CA TYR A 547 -1.94 10.85 27.34
C TYR A 547 -2.38 11.66 28.55
N TRP A 548 -2.46 12.98 28.42
CA TRP A 548 -2.95 13.79 29.54
C TRP A 548 -4.41 13.50 29.85
N THR A 549 -4.73 13.55 31.14
CA THR A 549 -6.10 13.69 31.63
C THR A 549 -6.44 15.17 31.87
N SER A 550 -7.71 15.46 32.14
CA SER A 550 -8.16 16.81 32.51
C SER A 550 -7.73 17.22 33.92
N ASN A 551 -7.15 16.33 34.73
CA ASN A 551 -6.85 16.60 36.14
C ASN A 551 -5.39 16.94 36.37
N GLY A 552 -5.17 17.91 37.25
CA GLY A 552 -3.87 18.33 37.75
C GLY A 552 -3.76 18.09 39.25
N VAL A 553 -2.52 18.08 39.74
CA VAL A 553 -2.19 17.91 41.17
C VAL A 553 -0.98 18.76 41.52
N VAL A 554 -0.79 19.01 42.82
CA VAL A 554 0.45 19.60 43.35
C VAL A 554 1.06 18.68 44.40
N VAL A 555 2.19 18.05 44.07
CA VAL A 555 2.99 17.24 45.01
C VAL A 555 4.40 17.81 45.05
N GLY A 556 4.60 18.86 45.87
CA GLY A 556 5.83 19.64 45.90
C GLY A 556 6.04 20.56 44.69
N ILE A 557 5.67 20.11 43.48
CA ILE A 557 5.65 20.87 42.22
C ILE A 557 4.28 20.74 41.53
N VAL A 558 4.01 21.58 40.53
CA VAL A 558 2.78 21.47 39.70
C VAL A 558 2.90 20.29 38.74
N GLN A 559 1.91 19.39 38.78
CA GLN A 559 1.91 18.15 38.01
C GLN A 559 0.54 17.91 37.35
N GLY A 560 0.53 17.05 36.33
CA GLY A 560 -0.66 16.58 35.63
C GLY A 560 -0.84 15.08 35.81
N LEU A 561 -2.08 14.58 35.79
CA LEU A 561 -2.33 13.14 35.75
C LEU A 561 -2.41 12.66 34.30
N SER A 562 -1.84 11.48 34.03
CA SER A 562 -1.75 10.90 32.69
C SER A 562 -2.27 9.47 32.67
N LEU A 563 -2.95 9.08 31.58
CA LEU A 563 -3.18 7.69 31.22
C LEU A 563 -1.93 7.20 30.48
N HIS A 564 -1.32 6.12 30.95
CA HIS A 564 -0.11 5.58 30.32
C HIS A 564 -0.18 4.06 30.17
N PHE A 565 0.56 3.53 29.21
CA PHE A 565 0.64 2.09 28.95
C PHE A 565 1.93 1.68 28.24
N ASN A 566 2.27 0.41 28.39
CA ASN A 566 3.15 -0.35 27.49
C ASN A 566 2.49 -1.69 27.12
N ASP A 567 3.27 -2.64 26.61
CA ASP A 567 2.80 -3.98 26.23
C ASP A 567 2.43 -4.89 27.42
N LYS A 568 2.71 -4.45 28.66
CA LYS A 568 2.56 -5.25 29.89
C LYS A 568 1.69 -4.58 30.94
N LYS A 569 1.75 -3.26 31.05
CA LYS A 569 1.11 -2.45 32.09
C LYS A 569 0.28 -1.33 31.46
N VAL A 570 -0.82 -1.00 32.14
CA VAL A 570 -1.68 0.14 31.83
C VAL A 570 -2.18 0.76 33.12
N GLY A 571 -2.22 2.09 33.19
CA GLY A 571 -2.47 2.76 34.46
C GLY A 571 -2.55 4.26 34.37
N VAL A 572 -2.46 4.89 35.54
CA VAL A 572 -2.39 6.33 35.71
C VAL A 572 -1.11 6.70 36.42
N ASN A 573 -0.43 7.77 35.99
CA ASN A 573 0.69 8.36 36.71
C ASN A 573 0.51 9.89 36.88
N VAL A 574 1.37 10.48 37.70
CA VAL A 574 1.49 11.91 37.96
C VAL A 574 2.83 12.40 37.42
N ASP A 575 2.77 13.23 36.40
CA ASP A 575 3.96 13.68 35.67
C ASP A 575 4.11 15.19 35.72
N ASP A 576 5.34 15.67 35.51
CA ASP A 576 5.63 17.11 35.41
C ASP A 576 4.82 17.73 34.26
N ARG A 577 4.12 18.84 34.54
CA ARG A 577 3.35 19.58 33.53
C ARG A 577 4.21 20.08 32.36
N LEU A 578 5.53 20.19 32.56
CA LEU A 578 6.48 20.59 31.53
C LEU A 578 6.75 19.51 30.48
N TRP A 579 6.46 18.24 30.77
CA TRP A 579 6.48 17.20 29.74
C TRP A 579 5.30 17.39 28.80
N ALA A 580 5.39 16.87 27.58
CA ALA A 580 4.34 17.01 26.60
C ALA A 580 3.82 15.67 26.09
N TYR A 581 2.51 15.47 26.23
CA TYR A 581 1.80 14.26 25.82
C TYR A 581 0.74 14.58 24.78
N PRO A 582 0.39 13.62 23.90
CA PRO A 582 -0.83 13.72 23.11
C PRO A 582 -2.08 13.78 24.00
N ILE A 583 -3.16 14.25 23.41
CA ILE A 583 -4.48 14.34 24.05
C ILE A 583 -5.49 13.70 23.11
N PHE A 584 -6.44 12.96 23.69
CA PHE A 584 -7.62 12.51 22.97
C PHE A 584 -8.87 13.08 23.60
N ASP A 585 -9.87 13.32 22.75
CA ASP A 585 -11.16 13.83 23.16
C ASP A 585 -11.98 12.73 23.86
N ALA A 586 -12.43 12.98 25.10
CA ALA A 586 -13.12 11.99 25.93
C ALA A 586 -14.48 11.54 25.37
N VAL A 587 -15.09 12.33 24.47
CA VAL A 587 -16.40 12.04 23.89
C VAL A 587 -16.26 11.31 22.55
N THR A 588 -15.32 11.74 21.70
CA THR A 588 -15.15 11.22 20.34
C THR A 588 -14.02 10.19 20.19
N TYR A 589 -13.15 10.08 21.20
CA TYR A 589 -11.95 9.24 21.22
C TYR A 589 -10.93 9.58 20.12
N GLN A 590 -11.05 10.75 19.48
CA GLN A 590 -10.10 11.21 18.47
C GLN A 590 -8.97 12.00 19.10
N LEU A 591 -7.74 11.87 18.57
CA LEU A 591 -6.62 12.72 18.96
C LEU A 591 -6.89 14.19 18.62
N LYS A 592 -6.43 15.09 19.49
CA LYS A 592 -6.55 16.55 19.33
C LYS A 592 -5.41 17.18 18.54
#